data_AF-A0A3B9HCZ0-F1
#
_entry.id   AF-A0A3B9HCZ0-F1
#
_cell.length_a   1.000
_cell.length_b   1.000
_cell.length_c   1.000
_cell.angle_alpha   90.00
_cell.angle_beta   90.00
_cell.angle_gamma   90.00
#
_symmetry.space_group_name_H-M   'P 1'
#
loop_
_entity.id
_entity.type
_entity.pdbx_description
1 polymer ?
#
loop_
_entity_poly.entity_id
_entity_poly.type
_entity_poly.pdbx_seq_one_letter_code
_entity_poly.pdbx_strand_id
1 'polypeptide(L)'
;VSFPPCVEFGLLSDITDSKKLSSKTRESLVKIIEENSIICEVGFTSANEIDAMGIIKATKLAMVRALDRSVFKPDHLLIDALELP
;
A
#
# COMPACT_ATOMS: atom_id res chain seq x y z
N VAL A 1 -3.54 -0.55 2.21
CA VAL A 1 -4.42 0.46 2.84
C VAL A 1 -5.87 0.15 2.49
N SER A 2 -6.80 0.37 3.42
CA SER A 2 -8.24 0.28 3.17
C SER A 2 -8.93 1.51 3.73
N PHE A 3 -9.89 2.06 2.99
CA PHE A 3 -10.66 3.24 3.39
C PHE A 3 -12.10 2.86 3.74
N PRO A 4 -12.76 3.59 4.65
CA PRO A 4 -14.16 3.35 4.96
C PRO A 4 -15.06 3.75 3.78
N PRO A 5 -16.24 3.15 3.62
CA PRO A 5 -17.17 3.48 2.53
C PRO A 5 -17.62 4.95 2.52
N CYS A 6 -17.54 5.64 3.65
CA CYS A 6 -17.95 7.03 3.83
C CYS A 6 -16.80 8.05 3.69
N VAL A 7 -15.60 7.62 3.29
CA VAL A 7 -14.47 8.54 3.08
C VAL A 7 -14.83 9.61 2.05
N GLU A 8 -14.55 10.88 2.36
CA GLU A 8 -14.88 11.99 1.46
C GLU A 8 -14.02 11.93 0.18
N PHE A 9 -14.68 11.89 -0.98
CA PHE A 9 -13.99 11.72 -2.27
C PHE A 9 -12.96 12.82 -2.55
N GLY A 10 -13.23 14.06 -2.13
CA GLY A 10 -12.29 15.18 -2.30
C GLY A 10 -10.97 15.01 -1.55
N LEU A 11 -10.93 14.19 -0.48
CA LEU A 11 -9.70 13.86 0.24
C LEU A 11 -8.85 12.84 -0.55
N LEU A 12 -9.48 12.02 -1.38
CA LEU A 12 -8.82 10.97 -2.15
C LEU A 12 -8.48 11.39 -3.58
N SER A 13 -9.06 12.49 -4.10
CA SER A 13 -8.90 12.89 -5.50
C SER A 13 -7.44 13.18 -5.89
N ASP A 14 -6.62 13.59 -4.93
CA ASP A 14 -5.20 13.88 -5.14
C ASP A 14 -4.30 12.64 -4.97
N ILE A 15 -4.84 11.55 -4.40
CA ILE A 15 -4.15 10.26 -4.24
C ILE A 15 -4.20 9.51 -5.58
N THR A 16 -3.27 9.89 -6.45
CA THR A 16 -3.16 9.36 -7.81
C THR A 16 -1.83 8.63 -7.99
N ASP A 17 -1.25 8.67 -9.19
CA ASP A 17 0.07 8.09 -9.44
C ASP A 17 1.14 8.86 -8.66
N SER A 18 1.64 8.23 -7.60
CA SER A 18 2.67 8.78 -6.72
C SER A 18 3.91 9.29 -7.46
N LYS A 19 4.24 8.76 -8.65
CA LYS A 19 5.38 9.19 -9.47
C LYS A 19 5.17 10.57 -10.12
N LYS A 20 3.92 11.03 -10.23
CA LYS A 20 3.56 12.36 -10.74
C LYS A 20 3.55 13.44 -9.65
N LEU A 21 3.68 13.05 -8.38
CA LEU A 21 3.57 13.94 -7.24
C LEU A 21 4.94 14.40 -6.73
N SER A 22 5.02 15.66 -6.30
CA SER A 22 6.21 16.18 -5.62
C SER A 22 6.43 15.47 -4.27
N SER A 23 7.67 15.47 -3.75
CA SER A 23 7.96 14.91 -2.42
C SER A 23 7.11 15.56 -1.33
N LYS A 24 7.01 16.90 -1.34
CA LYS A 24 6.19 17.67 -0.40
C LYS A 24 4.71 17.27 -0.46
N THR A 25 4.17 17.09 -1.66
CA THR A 25 2.78 16.63 -1.84
C THR A 25 2.59 15.23 -1.29
N ARG A 26 3.53 14.30 -1.57
CA ARG A 26 3.47 12.92 -1.05
C ARG A 26 3.48 12.88 0.47
N GLU A 27 4.36 13.64 1.12
CA GLU A 27 4.43 13.72 2.58
C GLU A 27 3.11 14.23 3.18
N SER A 28 2.50 15.26 2.59
CA SER A 28 1.18 15.74 3.03
C SER A 28 0.08 14.69 2.85
N LEU A 29 0.08 13.95 1.74
CA LEU A 29 -0.92 12.91 1.47
C LEU A 29 -0.78 11.70 2.38
N VAL A 30 0.44 11.34 2.81
CA VAL A 30 0.64 10.24 3.78
C VAL A 30 -0.17 10.51 5.04
N LYS A 31 -0.11 11.74 5.56
CA LYS A 31 -0.90 12.12 6.75
C LYS A 31 -2.41 11.98 6.52
N ILE A 32 -2.90 12.41 5.35
CA ILE A 32 -4.32 12.26 4.99
C ILE A 32 -4.71 10.79 4.92
N ILE A 33 -3.87 9.93 4.34
CA ILE A 33 -4.12 8.49 4.23
C ILE A 33 -4.18 7.85 5.62
N GLU A 34 -3.23 8.16 6.49
CA GLU A 34 -3.17 7.61 7.85
C GLU A 34 -4.39 8.03 8.68
N GLU A 35 -4.80 9.30 8.60
CA GLU A 35 -5.93 9.84 9.37
C GLU A 35 -7.30 9.31 8.89
N ASN A 36 -7.43 8.93 7.61
CA ASN A 36 -8.72 8.60 6.99
C ASN A 36 -8.85 7.12 6.58
N SER A 37 -7.83 6.30 6.76
CA SER A 37 -7.89 4.86 6.46
C SER A 37 -8.39 4.06 7.67
N ILE A 38 -9.06 2.95 7.41
CA ILE A 38 -9.39 1.94 8.44
C ILE A 38 -8.10 1.26 8.90
N ILE A 39 -7.22 0.96 7.93
CA ILE A 39 -5.97 0.25 8.16
C ILE A 39 -4.95 0.64 7.08
N CYS A 40 -3.72 0.87 7.51
CA CYS A 40 -2.58 1.10 6.63
C CYS A 40 -1.38 0.33 7.17
N GLU A 41 -0.99 -0.73 6.45
CA GLU A 41 0.14 -1.58 6.83
C GLU A 41 1.24 -1.50 5.79
N VAL A 42 2.48 -1.62 6.27
CA VAL A 42 3.68 -1.63 5.45
C VAL A 42 4.38 -2.97 5.61
N GLY A 43 4.54 -3.66 4.49
CA GLY A 43 5.38 -4.85 4.40
C GLY A 43 6.64 -4.54 3.59
N PHE A 44 7.74 -5.20 3.95
CA PHE A 44 9.03 -4.99 3.30
C PHE A 44 9.77 -6.30 3.13
N THR A 45 10.73 -6.26 2.21
CA THR A 45 11.66 -7.35 1.93
C THR A 45 13.04 -6.73 1.82
N SER A 46 14.03 -7.37 2.45
CA SER A 46 15.41 -6.88 2.48
C SER A 46 16.12 -7.06 1.13
N ALA A 47 17.20 -6.33 0.91
CA ALA A 47 18.05 -6.49 -0.28
C ALA A 47 18.56 -7.94 -0.40
N ASN A 48 19.02 -8.55 0.69
CA ASN A 48 19.49 -9.94 0.70
C ASN A 48 18.40 -10.93 0.27
N GLU A 49 17.14 -10.71 0.68
CA GLU A 49 16.02 -11.52 0.23
C GLU A 49 15.73 -11.31 -1.26
N ILE A 50 15.76 -10.06 -1.74
CA ILE A 50 15.60 -9.73 -3.16
C ILE A 50 16.67 -10.44 -4.00
N ASP A 51 17.94 -10.40 -3.58
CA ASP A 51 19.04 -11.05 -4.28
C ASP A 51 18.88 -12.57 -4.32
N ALA A 52 18.30 -13.17 -3.27
CA ALA A 52 18.11 -14.62 -3.17
C ALA A 52 16.94 -15.15 -4.01
N MET A 53 15.84 -14.40 -4.15
CA MET A 53 14.60 -14.89 -4.80
C MET A 53 14.13 -14.08 -6.02
N GLY A 54 14.79 -12.96 -6.31
CA GLY A 54 14.43 -12.01 -7.37
C GLY A 54 13.33 -11.02 -6.96
N ILE A 55 13.27 -9.90 -7.70
CA ILE A 55 12.41 -8.76 -7.36
C ILE A 55 10.91 -9.10 -7.36
N ILE A 56 10.43 -9.94 -8.29
CA ILE A 56 8.98 -10.25 -8.38
C ILE A 56 8.52 -11.02 -7.14
N LYS A 57 9.24 -12.07 -6.74
CA LYS A 57 8.90 -12.87 -5.55
C LYS A 57 9.04 -12.05 -4.28
N ALA A 58 10.09 -11.23 -4.20
CA ALA A 58 10.31 -10.34 -3.06
C ALA A 58 9.22 -9.28 -2.91
N THR A 59 8.71 -8.70 -4.01
CA THR A 59 7.58 -7.77 -3.99
C THR A 59 6.30 -8.46 -3.51
N LYS A 60 6.00 -9.66 -4.00
CA LYS A 60 4.85 -10.45 -3.52
C LYS A 60 4.98 -10.75 -2.02
N LEU A 61 6.17 -11.12 -1.55
CA LEU A 61 6.43 -11.37 -0.14
C LEU A 61 6.23 -10.11 0.72
N ALA A 62 6.67 -8.94 0.26
CA ALA A 62 6.41 -7.68 0.95
C ALA A 62 4.91 -7.40 1.06
N MET A 63 4.15 -7.62 -0.01
CA MET A 63 2.69 -7.46 0.00
C MET A 63 2.01 -8.43 0.97
N VAL A 64 2.39 -9.71 0.96
CA VAL A 64 1.87 -10.71 1.93
C VAL A 64 2.20 -10.30 3.36
N ARG A 65 3.42 -9.85 3.64
CA ARG A 65 3.82 -9.34 4.97
C ARG A 65 3.00 -8.14 5.41
N ALA A 66 2.58 -7.27 4.48
CA ALA A 66 1.69 -6.15 4.80
C ALA A 66 0.29 -6.67 5.18
N LEU A 67 -0.22 -7.68 4.47
CA LEU A 67 -1.50 -8.31 4.79
C LEU A 67 -1.47 -9.08 6.11
N ASP A 68 -0.39 -9.80 6.41
CA ASP A 68 -0.24 -10.57 7.66
C ASP A 68 -0.19 -9.69 8.91
N ARG A 69 0.27 -8.44 8.78
CA ARG A 69 0.23 -7.44 9.86
C ARG A 69 -1.17 -6.86 10.06
N SER A 70 -1.98 -6.84 9.02
CA SER A 70 -3.32 -6.28 9.06
C SER A 70 -4.24 -7.16 9.92
N VAL A 71 -4.83 -6.56 10.94
CA VAL A 71 -5.91 -7.19 11.72
C VAL A 71 -7.19 -7.38 10.89
N PHE A 72 -7.30 -6.67 9.77
CA PHE A 72 -8.42 -6.75 8.84
C PHE A 72 -8.09 -7.69 7.67
N LYS A 73 -8.97 -8.66 7.41
CA LYS A 73 -8.87 -9.59 6.27
C LYS A 73 -9.85 -9.15 5.18
N PRO A 74 -9.38 -8.54 4.08
CA PRO A 74 -10.26 -8.10 3.01
C PRO A 74 -10.74 -9.29 2.16
N ASP A 75 -11.97 -9.23 1.65
CA ASP A 75 -12.50 -10.22 0.70
C ASP A 75 -11.90 -10.08 -0.71
N HIS A 76 -11.50 -8.86 -1.05
CA HIS A 76 -10.93 -8.51 -2.36
C HIS A 76 -9.70 -7.61 -2.20
N LEU A 77 -8.74 -7.77 -3.11
CA LEU A 77 -7.52 -6.98 -3.16
C LEU A 77 -7.43 -6.26 -4.51
N LEU A 78 -7.18 -4.95 -4.47
CA LEU A 78 -6.81 -4.16 -5.65
C LEU A 78 -5.28 -4.02 -5.64
N ILE A 79 -4.61 -4.69 -6.58
CA ILE A 79 -3.14 -4.80 -6.63
C ILE A 79 -2.65 -4.27 -7.97
N ASP A 80 -1.59 -3.46 -7.93
CA ASP A 80 -0.95 -2.94 -9.14
C ASP A 80 -0.11 -4.03 -9.83
N ALA A 81 -0.55 -4.44 -11.02
CA ALA A 81 0.17 -5.28 -11.98
C ALA A 81 0.65 -6.67 -11.50
N LEU A 82 0.26 -7.13 -10.30
CA LEU A 82 0.67 -8.41 -9.73
C LEU A 82 -0.51 -9.18 -9.13
N GLU A 83 -0.43 -10.50 -9.24
CA GLU A 83 -1.32 -11.43 -8.56
C GLU A 83 -0.63 -12.03 -7.35
N LEU A 84 -1.30 -12.02 -6.20
CA LEU A 84 -0.86 -12.73 -5.01
C LEU A 84 -1.46 -14.14 -5.00
N PRO A 85 -0.67 -15.14 -4.55
CA PRO A 85 -1.13 -16.52 -4.45
C PRO A 85 -2.24 -16.70 -3.41
#